data_AF-A0A6A5ADN8-F1
#
_entry.id   AF-A0A6A5ADN8-F1
#
_cell.length_a   1.000
_cell.length_b   1.000
_cell.length_c   1.000
_cell.angle_alpha   90.00
_cell.angle_beta   90.00
_cell.angle_gamma   90.00
#
_symmetry.space_group_name_H-M   'P 1'
#
loop_
_entity.id
_entity.type
_entity.pdbx_description
1 polymer ?
#
loop_
_entity_poly.entity_id
_entity_poly.type
_entity_poly.pdbx_seq_one_letter_code
_entity_poly.pdbx_strand_id
1 'polypeptide(L)'
;MSVEAANMDSVRDQARGCLHALETMGDWKLQVQELLDLQEVLDELHRNDQLNDDNIDLVLEYVLPLAPFIDGLLPSIRSEVVKTTCRVIGRFATLCGPKFEPFSNQVLVSLLHTARIKTKVFSRAGEDCLAVLSTRSRYSVVELCHLFDTLRAEESRCLLVKQVPLILTSWPKPELDPHFGRLKTLLHNALHDKNHLVRAAARDAFCVFADTWDEHMETLVDVPSPRHRSSFVHEHATARLTSHLVHKFGSPVPAVRTPLRTPTTTRMTPTSIETPPGRRLHLDVSTAESTSSFSSMSSSSDDDMGDDGRHHDLLHRSNQPIHDADESTPPSSSLVAPLLTHDQDEIPLSNSTYSVLRSVVGTVVSWLTFASVLFALYTVTGAAKEGAMEAAMADLMASVAAQRLDAQRAMATLRESSAAWNKSMRDDMDAFKAEFLSMLVVDMS
;
A
#
# COMPACT_ATOMS: atom_id res chain seq x y z
N MET A 1 -17.70 11.40 44.53
CA MET A 1 -17.09 11.57 43.20
C MET A 1 -18.22 11.61 42.18
N SER A 2 -18.21 12.53 41.22
CA SER A 2 -19.17 12.49 40.11
C SER A 2 -18.89 11.26 39.24
N VAL A 3 -19.92 10.70 38.60
CA VAL A 3 -19.80 9.54 37.69
C VAL A 3 -18.78 9.80 36.58
N GLU A 4 -18.75 11.04 36.09
CA GLU A 4 -17.80 11.49 35.06
C GLU A 4 -16.33 11.43 35.53
N ALA A 5 -16.04 11.81 36.78
CA ALA A 5 -14.68 11.72 37.33
C ALA A 5 -14.22 10.26 37.46
N ALA A 6 -15.11 9.36 37.88
CA ALA A 6 -14.80 7.93 37.97
C ALA A 6 -14.55 7.29 36.59
N ASN A 7 -15.27 7.74 35.55
CA ASN A 7 -15.08 7.24 34.19
C ASN A 7 -13.73 7.73 33.60
N MET A 8 -13.31 8.97 33.89
CA MET A 8 -12.00 9.47 33.48
C MET A 8 -10.83 8.83 34.24
N ASP A 9 -11.02 8.45 35.51
CA ASP A 9 -10.06 7.62 36.25
C ASP A 9 -9.89 6.24 35.57
N SER A 10 -10.99 5.63 35.10
CA SER A 10 -10.96 4.37 34.35
C SER A 10 -10.15 4.48 33.04
N VAL A 11 -10.35 5.56 32.26
CA VAL A 11 -9.55 5.81 31.04
C VAL A 11 -8.05 5.92 31.39
N ARG A 12 -7.72 6.69 32.44
CA ARG A 12 -6.34 6.87 32.88
C ARG A 12 -5.70 5.55 33.27
N ASP A 13 -6.38 4.75 34.09
CA ASP A 13 -5.85 3.49 34.60
C ASP A 13 -5.67 2.48 33.46
N GLN A 14 -6.64 2.39 32.55
CA GLN A 14 -6.55 1.52 31.36
C GLN A 14 -5.45 1.97 30.40
N ALA A 15 -5.27 3.28 30.17
CA ALA A 15 -4.19 3.80 29.35
C ALA A 15 -2.81 3.50 29.95
N ARG A 16 -2.67 3.55 31.28
CA ARG A 16 -1.43 3.17 31.98
C ARG A 16 -1.15 1.67 31.89
N GLY A 17 -2.17 0.83 32.03
CA GLY A 17 -2.05 -0.62 31.80
C GLY A 17 -1.59 -0.92 30.39
N CYS A 18 -2.22 -0.28 29.40
CA CYS A 18 -1.85 -0.39 28.00
C CYS A 18 -0.41 0.08 27.73
N LEU A 19 0.00 1.22 28.28
CA LEU A 19 1.38 1.71 28.15
C LEU A 19 2.38 0.68 28.68
N HIS A 20 2.12 0.12 29.87
CA HIS A 20 3.00 -0.87 30.48
C HIS A 20 3.12 -2.16 29.64
N ALA A 21 2.01 -2.63 29.06
CA ALA A 21 2.02 -3.78 28.16
C ALA A 21 2.79 -3.49 26.86
N LEU A 22 2.64 -2.29 26.30
CA LEU A 22 3.33 -1.85 25.10
C LEU A 22 4.85 -1.68 25.31
N GLU A 23 5.27 -1.22 26.49
CA GLU A 23 6.67 -1.17 26.90
C GLU A 23 7.30 -2.57 27.07
N THR A 24 6.48 -3.54 27.47
CA THR A 24 6.94 -4.92 27.70
C THR A 24 7.11 -5.64 26.36
N MET A 25 8.36 -5.90 25.97
CA MET A 25 8.66 -6.59 24.73
C MET A 25 8.24 -8.07 24.76
N GLY A 26 7.62 -8.55 23.68
CA GLY A 26 7.49 -9.97 23.37
C GLY A 26 6.08 -10.56 23.51
N ASP A 27 5.20 -9.95 24.30
CA ASP A 27 3.80 -10.42 24.44
C ASP A 27 2.83 -9.61 23.57
N TRP A 28 2.88 -9.86 22.26
CA TRP A 28 2.01 -9.17 21.30
C TRP A 28 0.52 -9.40 21.56
N LYS A 29 0.15 -10.53 22.19
CA LYS A 29 -1.26 -10.83 22.50
C LYS A 29 -1.76 -9.91 23.61
N LEU A 30 -0.98 -9.77 24.68
CA LEU A 30 -1.28 -8.82 25.74
C LEU A 30 -1.33 -7.38 25.19
N GLN A 31 -0.37 -6.98 24.37
CA GLN A 31 -0.35 -5.65 23.74
C GLN A 31 -1.62 -5.36 22.92
N VAL A 32 -2.04 -6.33 22.10
CA VAL A 32 -3.26 -6.21 21.29
C VAL A 32 -4.52 -6.18 22.16
N GLN A 33 -4.56 -7.00 23.20
CA GLN A 33 -5.69 -7.06 24.13
C GLN A 33 -5.85 -5.73 24.88
N GLU A 34 -4.78 -5.20 25.46
CA GLU A 34 -4.82 -3.92 26.20
C GLU A 34 -5.21 -2.73 25.31
N LEU A 35 -4.81 -2.74 24.04
CA LEU A 35 -5.27 -1.74 23.06
C LEU A 35 -6.79 -1.83 22.82
N LEU A 36 -7.33 -3.05 22.80
CA LEU A 36 -8.77 -3.26 22.62
C LEU A 36 -9.56 -2.89 23.85
N ASP A 37 -9.05 -3.21 25.04
CA ASP A 37 -9.68 -2.85 26.30
C ASP A 37 -9.70 -1.33 26.47
N LEU A 38 -8.61 -0.63 26.12
CA LEU A 38 -8.60 0.84 26.05
C LEU A 38 -9.61 1.38 25.03
N GLN A 39 -9.72 0.77 23.86
CA GLN A 39 -10.73 1.16 22.86
C GLN A 39 -12.15 1.00 23.41
N GLU A 40 -12.46 -0.09 24.10
CA GLU A 40 -13.80 -0.34 24.65
C GLU A 40 -14.15 0.69 25.74
N VAL A 41 -13.21 1.05 26.61
CA VAL A 41 -13.42 2.10 27.61
C VAL A 41 -13.74 3.43 26.93
N LEU A 42 -12.98 3.83 25.90
CA LEU A 42 -13.27 5.06 25.15
C LEU A 42 -14.60 5.00 24.39
N ASP A 43 -14.96 3.83 23.88
CA ASP A 43 -16.26 3.60 23.24
C ASP A 43 -17.42 3.74 24.24
N GLU A 44 -17.24 3.31 25.49
CA GLU A 44 -18.22 3.51 26.55
C GLU A 44 -18.40 4.99 26.91
N LEU A 45 -17.30 5.75 27.04
CA LEU A 45 -17.39 7.20 27.24
C LEU A 45 -18.15 7.87 26.09
N HIS A 46 -17.90 7.46 24.85
CA HIS A 46 -18.61 7.99 23.69
C HIS A 46 -20.10 7.67 23.72
N ARG A 47 -20.47 6.42 24.03
CA ARG A 47 -21.88 5.99 24.13
C ARG A 47 -22.64 6.75 25.22
N ASN A 48 -21.94 7.15 26.28
CA ASN A 48 -22.49 7.92 27.39
C ASN A 48 -22.44 9.44 27.17
N ASP A 49 -22.05 9.90 25.98
CA ASP A 49 -21.93 11.33 25.60
C ASP A 49 -20.97 12.13 26.51
N GLN A 50 -19.89 11.46 26.96
CA GLN A 50 -18.89 12.03 27.87
C GLN A 50 -17.61 12.51 27.17
N LEU A 51 -17.49 12.31 25.85
CA LEU A 51 -16.40 12.84 25.03
C LEU A 51 -16.77 14.22 24.47
N ASN A 52 -16.89 15.21 25.35
CA ASN A 52 -16.99 16.61 24.97
C ASN A 52 -15.59 17.23 24.78
N ASP A 53 -15.54 18.48 24.29
CA ASP A 53 -14.27 19.15 23.98
C ASP A 53 -13.30 19.22 25.16
N ASP A 54 -13.80 19.39 26.39
CA ASP A 54 -12.98 19.49 27.60
C ASP A 54 -12.39 18.13 28.01
N ASN A 55 -13.17 17.05 27.87
CA ASN A 55 -12.73 15.71 28.23
C ASN A 55 -11.82 15.10 27.15
N ILE A 56 -11.95 15.49 25.88
CA ILE A 56 -11.07 15.00 24.80
C ILE A 56 -9.61 15.39 25.06
N ASP A 57 -9.34 16.59 25.56
CA ASP A 57 -7.96 17.02 25.86
C ASP A 57 -7.32 16.13 26.93
N LEU A 58 -8.09 15.75 27.95
CA LEU A 58 -7.65 14.85 29.00
C LEU A 58 -7.47 13.41 28.49
N VAL A 59 -8.35 12.92 27.62
CA VAL A 59 -8.16 11.62 26.94
C VAL A 59 -6.87 11.62 26.13
N LEU A 60 -6.59 12.70 25.39
CA LEU A 60 -5.38 12.82 24.59
C LEU A 60 -4.12 12.86 25.46
N GLU A 61 -4.16 13.45 26.65
CA GLU A 61 -3.05 13.40 27.62
C GLU A 61 -2.67 11.94 27.96
N TYR A 62 -3.65 11.04 28.05
CA TYR A 62 -3.41 9.63 28.35
C TYR A 62 -3.06 8.78 27.13
N VAL A 63 -3.64 9.09 25.95
CA VAL A 63 -3.46 8.29 24.73
C VAL A 63 -2.20 8.68 23.96
N LEU A 64 -1.81 9.96 23.95
CA LEU A 64 -0.66 10.44 23.19
C LEU A 64 0.67 9.75 23.57
N PRO A 65 0.98 9.47 24.85
CA PRO A 65 2.18 8.73 25.24
C PRO A 65 2.28 7.31 24.64
N LEU A 66 1.16 6.71 24.22
CA LEU A 66 1.14 5.40 23.57
C LEU A 66 1.64 5.43 22.12
N ALA A 67 1.62 6.60 21.48
CA ALA A 67 1.85 6.75 20.04
C ALA A 67 3.19 6.16 19.55
N PRO A 68 4.36 6.38 20.22
CA PRO A 68 5.62 5.79 19.77
C PRO A 68 5.62 4.25 19.81
N PHE A 69 4.94 3.66 20.80
CA PHE A 69 4.87 2.21 20.93
C PHE A 69 3.88 1.59 19.95
N ILE A 70 2.74 2.26 19.77
CA ILE A 70 1.74 1.90 18.76
C ILE A 70 2.34 1.98 17.35
N ASP A 71 3.15 3.00 17.06
CA ASP A 71 3.92 3.10 15.81
C ASP A 71 4.82 1.87 15.61
N GLY A 72 5.49 1.42 16.68
CA GLY A 72 6.30 0.19 16.69
C GLY A 72 5.55 -1.11 16.40
N LEU A 73 4.22 -1.14 16.51
CA LEU A 73 3.40 -2.30 16.17
C LEU A 73 3.02 -2.38 14.68
N LEU A 74 2.99 -1.25 13.97
CA LEU A 74 2.67 -1.17 12.54
C LEU A 74 3.62 -1.96 11.62
N PRO A 75 4.94 -2.07 11.88
CA PRO A 75 5.83 -2.93 11.11
C PRO A 75 5.79 -4.42 11.52
N SER A 76 4.87 -4.84 12.40
CA SER A 76 4.77 -6.23 12.84
C SER A 76 4.55 -7.20 11.66
N ILE A 77 5.23 -8.35 11.70
CA ILE A 77 5.02 -9.45 10.74
C ILE A 77 3.68 -10.18 10.95
N ARG A 78 2.99 -9.91 12.07
CA ARG A 78 1.73 -10.55 12.43
C ARG A 78 0.58 -9.70 11.91
N SER A 79 -0.19 -10.24 10.98
CA SER A 79 -1.31 -9.50 10.35
C SER A 79 -2.39 -9.10 11.36
N GLU A 80 -2.61 -9.90 12.40
CA GLU A 80 -3.55 -9.59 13.48
C GLU A 80 -3.15 -8.34 14.25
N VAL A 81 -1.86 -8.23 14.62
CA VAL A 81 -1.32 -7.04 15.28
C VAL A 81 -1.58 -5.80 14.43
N VAL A 82 -1.12 -5.80 13.17
CA VAL A 82 -1.25 -4.62 12.30
C VAL A 82 -2.71 -4.26 12.04
N LYS A 83 -3.59 -5.23 11.76
CA LYS A 83 -5.03 -4.98 11.57
C LYS A 83 -5.67 -4.36 12.80
N THR A 84 -5.43 -4.92 13.97
CA THR A 84 -6.04 -4.44 15.21
C THR A 84 -5.49 -3.07 15.58
N THR A 85 -4.18 -2.86 15.48
CA THR A 85 -3.55 -1.56 15.69
C THR A 85 -4.14 -0.49 14.76
N CYS A 86 -4.23 -0.76 13.45
CA CYS A 86 -4.85 0.14 12.47
C CYS A 86 -6.31 0.46 12.82
N ARG A 87 -7.10 -0.54 13.24
CA ARG A 87 -8.50 -0.35 13.67
C ARG A 87 -8.59 0.54 14.90
N VAL A 88 -7.77 0.30 15.92
CA VAL A 88 -7.75 1.06 17.18
C VAL A 88 -7.35 2.52 16.91
N ILE A 89 -6.28 2.75 16.11
CA ILE A 89 -5.88 4.11 15.70
C ILE A 89 -7.03 4.82 14.99
N GLY A 90 -7.68 4.17 14.03
CA GLY A 90 -8.83 4.74 13.32
C GLY A 90 -10.00 5.05 14.25
N ARG A 91 -10.23 4.21 15.27
CA ARG A 91 -11.26 4.45 16.27
C ARG A 91 -10.92 5.64 17.15
N PHE A 92 -9.70 5.74 17.67
CA PHE A 92 -9.24 6.90 18.45
C PHE A 92 -9.38 8.21 17.65
N ALA A 93 -8.97 8.20 16.38
CA ALA A 93 -9.12 9.33 15.47
C ALA A 93 -10.59 9.72 15.25
N THR A 94 -11.50 8.75 15.18
CA THR A 94 -12.94 9.02 15.05
C THR A 94 -13.52 9.64 16.32
N LEU A 95 -13.06 9.20 17.49
CA LEU A 95 -13.54 9.69 18.79
C LEU A 95 -12.97 11.06 19.17
N CYS A 96 -11.68 11.29 18.91
CA CYS A 96 -10.98 12.51 19.30
C CYS A 96 -11.03 13.60 18.21
N GLY A 97 -11.46 13.24 17.00
CA GLY A 97 -11.62 14.18 15.89
C GLY A 97 -10.31 14.91 15.52
N PRO A 98 -10.38 16.20 15.14
CA PRO A 98 -9.20 16.97 14.74
C PRO A 98 -8.10 17.09 15.80
N LYS A 99 -8.44 17.04 17.10
CA LYS A 99 -7.47 17.14 18.20
C LYS A 99 -6.50 15.95 18.25
N PHE A 100 -6.80 14.85 17.55
CA PHE A 100 -5.93 13.68 17.42
C PHE A 100 -4.71 13.89 16.49
N GLU A 101 -4.51 15.12 15.99
CA GLU A 101 -3.38 15.48 15.12
C GLU A 101 -2.00 15.06 15.65
N PRO A 102 -1.63 15.34 16.92
CA PRO A 102 -0.28 15.02 17.41
C PRO A 102 0.02 13.52 17.39
N PHE A 103 -1.00 12.68 17.63
CA PHE A 103 -0.88 11.23 17.53
C PHE A 103 -0.77 10.83 16.04
N SER A 104 -1.65 11.36 15.19
CA SER A 104 -1.69 11.06 13.76
C SER A 104 -0.35 11.35 13.08
N ASN A 105 0.31 12.45 13.46
CA ASN A 105 1.63 12.83 12.96
C ASN A 105 2.72 11.79 13.28
N GLN A 106 2.64 11.13 14.44
CA GLN A 106 3.64 10.12 14.83
C GLN A 106 3.53 8.83 14.01
N VAL A 107 2.30 8.38 13.73
CA VAL A 107 2.05 7.10 13.03
C VAL A 107 2.00 7.23 11.50
N LEU A 108 1.97 8.46 10.97
CA LEU A 108 1.74 8.74 9.55
C LEU A 108 2.70 7.99 8.61
N VAL A 109 3.99 8.02 8.93
CA VAL A 109 5.03 7.41 8.09
C VAL A 109 4.91 5.88 8.09
N SER A 110 4.70 5.27 9.24
CA SER A 110 4.54 3.82 9.37
C SER A 110 3.28 3.32 8.68
N LEU A 111 2.17 4.07 8.76
CA LEU A 111 0.95 3.78 8.00
C LEU A 111 1.21 3.83 6.49
N LEU A 112 1.95 4.82 5.99
CA LEU A 112 2.34 4.89 4.58
C LEU A 112 3.26 3.73 4.16
N HIS A 113 4.08 3.22 5.07
CA HIS A 113 4.95 2.07 4.82
C HIS A 113 4.21 0.74 4.72
N THR A 114 3.00 0.62 5.29
CA THR A 114 2.17 -0.59 5.10
C THR A 114 1.89 -0.89 3.63
N ALA A 115 1.81 0.14 2.77
CA ALA A 115 1.58 -0.01 1.33
C ALA A 115 2.69 -0.81 0.62
N ARG A 116 3.90 -0.82 1.19
CA ARG A 116 5.07 -1.52 0.64
C ARG A 116 5.02 -3.02 0.91
N ILE A 117 4.18 -3.44 1.86
CA ILE A 117 4.02 -4.84 2.22
C ILE A 117 3.17 -5.50 1.14
N LYS A 118 3.79 -6.43 0.39
CA LYS A 118 3.15 -7.13 -0.73
C LYS A 118 1.90 -7.91 -0.32
N THR A 119 1.86 -8.37 0.93
CA THR A 119 0.71 -9.11 1.45
C THR A 119 -0.46 -8.15 1.68
N LYS A 120 -1.52 -8.32 0.89
CA LYS A 120 -2.65 -7.40 0.78
C LYS A 120 -3.35 -7.07 2.10
N VAL A 121 -3.37 -7.99 3.07
CA VAL A 121 -4.02 -7.75 4.37
C VAL A 121 -3.38 -6.59 5.14
N PHE A 122 -2.06 -6.40 5.04
CA PHE A 122 -1.34 -5.32 5.72
C PHE A 122 -1.55 -3.99 5.02
N SER A 123 -1.31 -3.95 3.71
CA SER A 123 -1.47 -2.73 2.91
C SER A 123 -2.91 -2.23 2.92
N ARG A 124 -3.89 -3.13 2.94
CA ARG A 124 -5.30 -2.74 3.07
C ARG A 124 -5.62 -2.15 4.45
N ALA A 125 -5.13 -2.77 5.52
CA ALA A 125 -5.37 -2.27 6.88
C ALA A 125 -4.82 -0.86 7.08
N GLY A 126 -3.61 -0.58 6.56
CA GLY A 126 -3.03 0.76 6.62
C GLY A 126 -3.72 1.76 5.70
N GLU A 127 -4.13 1.36 4.48
CA GLU A 127 -4.93 2.21 3.58
C GLU A 127 -6.26 2.63 4.23
N ASP A 128 -6.99 1.67 4.82
CA ASP A 128 -8.26 1.94 5.51
C ASP A 128 -8.06 2.84 6.74
N CYS A 129 -7.01 2.60 7.53
CA CYS A 129 -6.68 3.44 8.69
C CYS A 129 -6.36 4.88 8.27
N LEU A 130 -5.50 5.06 7.27
CA LEU A 130 -5.10 6.38 6.80
C LEU A 130 -6.26 7.14 6.16
N ALA A 131 -7.20 6.43 5.52
CA ALA A 131 -8.44 7.03 5.04
C ALA A 131 -9.31 7.56 6.20
N VAL A 132 -9.41 6.82 7.30
CA VAL A 132 -10.09 7.29 8.52
C VAL A 132 -9.38 8.52 9.09
N LEU A 133 -8.04 8.51 9.21
CA LEU A 133 -7.28 9.68 9.66
C LEU A 133 -7.56 10.91 8.79
N SER A 134 -7.54 10.73 7.47
CA SER A 134 -7.73 11.80 6.49
C SER A 134 -9.14 12.38 6.50
N THR A 135 -10.14 11.61 6.96
CA THR A 135 -11.55 12.03 6.96
C THR A 135 -12.07 12.46 8.33
N ARG A 136 -11.52 11.93 9.43
CA ARG A 136 -12.02 12.16 10.80
C ARG A 136 -11.07 12.95 11.69
N SER A 137 -9.77 12.91 11.41
CA SER A 137 -8.71 13.58 12.18
C SER A 137 -7.98 14.61 11.30
N ARG A 138 -6.86 15.15 11.80
CA ARG A 138 -5.88 16.02 11.15
C ARG A 138 -4.49 15.37 11.20
N TYR A 139 -3.61 15.83 10.34
CA TYR A 139 -2.16 15.64 10.42
C TYR A 139 -1.49 16.77 9.61
N SER A 140 -0.20 17.00 9.81
CA SER A 140 0.50 18.11 9.18
C SER A 140 0.52 17.97 7.65
N VAL A 141 -0.19 18.87 6.95
CA VAL A 141 -0.14 18.95 5.48
C VAL A 141 1.27 19.29 5.00
N VAL A 142 2.02 20.05 5.79
CA VAL A 142 3.42 20.38 5.50
C VAL A 142 4.27 19.12 5.48
N GLU A 143 4.11 18.26 6.50
CA GLU A 143 4.84 17.00 6.58
C GLU A 143 4.39 16.02 5.50
N LEU A 144 3.08 15.93 5.22
CA LEU A 144 2.56 15.11 4.12
C LEU A 144 3.21 15.49 2.78
N CYS A 145 3.33 16.79 2.50
CA CYS A 145 4.00 17.27 1.28
C CYS A 145 5.49 16.91 1.28
N HIS A 146 6.17 17.06 2.41
CA HIS A 146 7.58 16.67 2.54
C HIS A 146 7.80 15.16 2.33
N LEU A 147 6.90 14.33 2.86
CA LEU A 147 6.96 12.89 2.73
C LEU A 147 6.84 12.43 1.27
N PHE A 148 6.06 13.11 0.44
CA PHE A 148 5.98 12.75 -0.98
C PHE A 148 7.35 12.80 -1.67
N ASP A 149 8.18 13.80 -1.33
CA ASP A 149 9.51 13.99 -1.93
C ASP A 149 10.56 13.01 -1.38
N THR A 150 10.38 12.52 -0.15
CA THR A 150 11.36 11.65 0.54
C THR A 150 11.02 10.15 0.43
N LEU A 151 9.76 9.80 0.23
CA LEU A 151 9.30 8.41 0.09
C LEU A 151 9.83 7.78 -1.20
N ARG A 152 10.68 6.76 -1.04
CA ARG A 152 11.28 6.04 -2.17
C ARG A 152 10.33 5.05 -2.83
N ALA A 153 9.47 4.41 -2.05
CA ALA A 153 8.56 3.39 -2.55
C ALA A 153 7.36 4.01 -3.27
N GLU A 154 7.09 3.54 -4.48
CA GLU A 154 6.00 4.02 -5.33
C GLU A 154 4.62 3.71 -4.74
N GLU A 155 4.49 2.60 -4.02
CA GLU A 155 3.27 2.20 -3.34
C GLU A 155 2.91 3.19 -2.22
N SER A 156 3.91 3.62 -1.43
CA SER A 156 3.73 4.64 -0.39
C SER A 156 3.39 6.00 -0.97
N ARG A 157 4.08 6.44 -2.04
CA ARG A 157 3.73 7.69 -2.73
C ARG A 157 2.33 7.65 -3.33
N CYS A 158 1.94 6.52 -3.92
CA CYS A 158 0.60 6.30 -4.46
C CYS A 158 -0.46 6.39 -3.34
N LEU A 159 -0.23 5.70 -2.22
CA LEU A 159 -1.12 5.75 -1.06
C LEU A 159 -1.26 7.17 -0.51
N LEU A 160 -0.16 7.92 -0.41
CA LEU A 160 -0.15 9.31 0.04
C LEU A 160 -1.03 10.19 -0.86
N VAL A 161 -0.82 10.12 -2.18
CA VAL A 161 -1.59 10.93 -3.14
C VAL A 161 -3.08 10.60 -3.08
N LYS A 162 -3.45 9.34 -2.86
CA LYS A 162 -4.84 8.93 -2.65
C LYS A 162 -5.50 9.54 -1.41
N GLN A 163 -4.72 10.03 -0.44
CA GLN A 163 -5.29 10.71 0.73
C GLN A 163 -5.70 12.15 0.42
N VAL A 164 -5.05 12.80 -0.55
CA VAL A 164 -5.31 14.21 -0.89
C VAL A 164 -6.80 14.48 -1.19
N PRO A 165 -7.51 13.71 -2.04
CA PRO A 165 -8.95 13.91 -2.22
C PRO A 165 -9.76 13.79 -0.92
N LEU A 166 -9.38 12.87 -0.01
CA LEU A 166 -10.08 12.67 1.26
C LEU A 166 -9.90 13.87 2.19
N ILE A 167 -8.68 14.41 2.26
CA ILE A 167 -8.38 15.64 2.99
C ILE A 167 -9.20 16.80 2.43
N LEU A 168 -9.13 17.03 1.12
CA LEU A 168 -9.79 18.17 0.45
C LEU A 168 -11.32 18.15 0.60
N THR A 169 -11.92 16.95 0.66
CA THR A 169 -13.37 16.80 0.82
C THR A 169 -13.83 16.84 2.26
N SER A 170 -12.95 16.52 3.23
CA SER A 170 -13.33 16.39 4.64
C SER A 170 -12.89 17.54 5.53
N TRP A 171 -11.83 18.27 5.16
CA TRP A 171 -11.27 19.34 5.98
C TRP A 171 -11.83 20.70 5.53
N PRO A 172 -12.09 21.63 6.46
CA PRO A 172 -12.53 22.97 6.11
C PRO A 172 -11.51 23.67 5.19
N LYS A 173 -11.99 24.23 4.07
CA LYS A 173 -11.16 25.01 3.13
C LYS A 173 -10.28 26.08 3.82
N PRO A 174 -10.74 26.83 4.84
CA PRO A 174 -9.89 27.78 5.55
C PRO A 174 -8.65 27.17 6.23
N GLU A 175 -8.72 25.90 6.67
CA GLU A 175 -7.56 25.17 7.21
C GLU A 175 -6.54 24.82 6.10
N LEU A 176 -7.02 24.67 4.87
CA LEU A 176 -6.23 24.23 3.72
C LEU A 176 -5.69 25.40 2.88
N ASP A 177 -6.32 26.58 2.93
CA ASP A 177 -5.92 27.76 2.16
C ASP A 177 -4.43 28.13 2.34
N PRO A 178 -3.85 28.11 3.56
CA PRO A 178 -2.40 28.34 3.75
C PRO A 178 -1.49 27.34 3.02
N HIS A 179 -2.05 26.18 2.63
CA HIS A 179 -1.33 25.08 2.01
C HIS A 179 -1.57 24.93 0.51
N PHE A 180 -2.40 25.79 -0.11
CA PHE A 180 -2.73 25.76 -1.54
C PHE A 180 -1.48 25.56 -2.42
N GLY A 181 -0.45 26.39 -2.25
CA GLY A 181 0.77 26.33 -3.06
C GLY A 181 1.58 25.02 -2.88
N ARG A 182 1.59 24.46 -1.65
CA ARG A 182 2.28 23.21 -1.35
C ARG A 182 1.56 22.02 -1.96
N LEU A 183 0.23 21.96 -1.79
CA LEU A 183 -0.61 20.92 -2.39
C LEU A 183 -0.58 20.98 -3.92
N LYS A 184 -0.60 22.19 -4.51
CA LYS A 184 -0.39 22.37 -5.95
C LYS A 184 0.95 21.80 -6.41
N THR A 185 2.02 22.07 -5.67
CA THR A 185 3.38 21.57 -5.98
C THR A 185 3.46 20.04 -5.85
N LEU A 186 2.90 19.48 -4.77
CA LEU A 186 2.79 18.03 -4.55
C LEU A 186 2.10 17.36 -5.74
N LEU A 187 0.91 17.84 -6.12
CA LEU A 187 0.14 17.23 -7.21
C LEU A 187 0.80 17.43 -8.57
N HIS A 188 1.43 18.58 -8.81
CA HIS A 188 2.26 18.79 -10.00
C HIS A 188 3.38 17.75 -10.09
N ASN A 189 4.12 17.52 -8.99
CA ASN A 189 5.20 16.52 -8.95
C ASN A 189 4.64 15.11 -9.12
N ALA A 190 3.50 14.79 -8.49
CA ALA A 190 2.85 13.49 -8.61
C ALA A 190 2.32 13.20 -10.02
N LEU A 191 1.84 14.21 -10.74
CA LEU A 191 1.50 14.10 -12.17
C LEU A 191 2.73 13.73 -13.02
N HIS A 192 3.95 14.08 -12.58
CA HIS A 192 5.20 13.76 -13.25
C HIS A 192 5.94 12.56 -12.63
N ASP A 193 5.31 11.82 -11.71
CA ASP A 193 5.93 10.65 -11.09
C ASP A 193 6.29 9.58 -12.15
N LYS A 194 7.35 8.82 -11.89
CA LYS A 194 7.80 7.73 -12.77
C LYS A 194 6.75 6.62 -12.84
N ASN A 195 6.05 6.35 -11.74
CA ASN A 195 5.04 5.32 -11.65
C ASN A 195 3.68 5.79 -12.18
N HIS A 196 3.03 4.95 -13.00
CA HIS A 196 1.76 5.30 -13.63
C HIS A 196 0.56 5.32 -12.68
N LEU A 197 0.58 4.53 -11.61
CA LEU A 197 -0.47 4.51 -10.59
C LEU A 197 -0.43 5.79 -9.75
N VAL A 198 0.77 6.28 -9.41
CA VAL A 198 0.92 7.58 -8.73
C VAL A 198 0.37 8.71 -9.62
N ARG A 199 0.70 8.71 -10.92
CA ARG A 199 0.14 9.69 -11.86
C ARG A 199 -1.38 9.58 -11.99
N ALA A 200 -1.96 8.37 -11.93
CA ALA A 200 -3.41 8.17 -11.98
C ALA A 200 -4.08 8.74 -10.73
N ALA A 201 -3.60 8.38 -9.54
CA ALA A 201 -4.08 8.95 -8.28
C ALA A 201 -3.93 10.47 -8.24
N ALA A 202 -2.86 11.02 -8.84
CA ALA A 202 -2.66 12.45 -8.94
C ALA A 202 -3.70 13.14 -9.82
N ARG A 203 -4.18 12.49 -10.90
CA ARG A 203 -5.26 13.03 -11.73
C ARG A 203 -6.59 13.04 -10.99
N ASP A 204 -6.91 11.97 -10.27
CA ASP A 204 -8.09 11.91 -9.38
C ASP A 204 -8.05 13.08 -8.37
N ALA A 205 -6.92 13.22 -7.67
CA ALA A 205 -6.73 14.25 -6.66
C ALA A 205 -6.73 15.67 -7.23
N PHE A 206 -6.17 15.86 -8.43
CA PHE A 206 -6.09 17.18 -9.05
C PHE A 206 -7.45 17.68 -9.52
N CYS A 207 -8.38 16.80 -9.89
CA CYS A 207 -9.76 17.18 -10.16
C CYS A 207 -10.43 17.78 -8.90
N VAL A 208 -10.35 17.08 -7.77
CA VAL A 208 -10.91 17.55 -6.49
C VAL A 208 -10.22 18.83 -6.01
N PHE A 209 -8.90 18.92 -6.18
CA PHE A 209 -8.12 20.12 -5.89
C PHE A 209 -8.60 21.33 -6.69
N ALA A 210 -8.81 21.17 -8.00
CA ALA A 210 -9.28 22.24 -8.86
C ALA A 210 -10.71 22.68 -8.54
N ASP A 211 -11.57 21.76 -8.07
CA ASP A 211 -12.92 22.09 -7.61
C ASP A 211 -12.92 22.80 -6.25
N THR A 212 -11.96 22.49 -5.38
CA THR A 212 -11.82 23.10 -4.05
C THR A 212 -11.37 24.57 -4.13
N TRP A 213 -10.49 24.89 -5.08
CA TRP A 213 -10.03 26.25 -5.35
C TRP A 213 -10.40 26.69 -6.77
N ASP A 214 -11.70 26.70 -7.06
CA ASP A 214 -12.22 27.03 -8.37
C ASP A 214 -11.96 28.49 -8.77
N GLU A 215 -11.76 29.37 -7.78
CA GLU A 215 -11.28 30.74 -7.97
C GLU A 215 -9.91 30.81 -8.67
N HIS A 216 -9.13 29.71 -8.64
CA HIS A 216 -7.82 29.60 -9.28
C HIS A 216 -7.83 28.83 -10.60
N MET A 217 -9.01 28.42 -11.10
CA MET A 217 -9.15 27.54 -12.27
C MET A 217 -8.34 28.00 -13.50
N GLU A 218 -8.33 29.31 -13.80
CA GLU A 218 -7.58 29.89 -14.92
C GLU A 218 -6.06 29.62 -14.87
N THR A 219 -5.52 29.47 -13.66
CA THR A 219 -4.10 29.12 -13.44
C THR A 219 -3.88 27.61 -13.28
N LEU A 220 -4.89 26.89 -12.79
CA LEU A 220 -4.81 25.45 -12.57
C LEU A 220 -4.91 24.64 -13.86
N VAL A 221 -5.68 25.13 -14.84
CA VAL A 221 -5.81 24.54 -16.18
C VAL A 221 -4.47 24.47 -16.92
N ASP A 222 -3.49 25.30 -16.55
CA ASP A 222 -2.15 25.31 -17.17
C ASP A 222 -1.18 24.29 -16.56
N VAL A 223 -1.51 23.72 -15.39
CA VAL A 223 -0.63 22.77 -14.68
C VAL A 223 -0.48 21.44 -15.44
N PRO A 224 -1.54 20.81 -15.97
CA PRO A 224 -1.39 19.58 -16.73
C PRO A 224 -0.61 19.79 -18.04
N SER A 225 0.46 19.01 -18.23
CA SER A 225 1.19 18.93 -19.50
C SER A 225 0.28 18.39 -20.64
N PRO A 226 0.60 18.63 -21.93
CA PRO A 226 -0.18 18.10 -23.04
C PRO A 226 -0.46 16.60 -22.98
N ARG A 227 0.51 15.81 -22.48
CA ARG A 227 0.34 14.37 -22.26
C ARG A 227 -0.73 14.06 -21.21
N HIS A 228 -0.75 14.82 -20.12
CA HIS A 228 -1.71 14.61 -19.03
C HIS A 228 -3.11 15.06 -19.42
N ARG A 229 -3.26 16.10 -20.24
CA ARG A 229 -4.55 16.60 -20.73
C ARG A 229 -5.39 15.51 -21.39
N SER A 230 -4.77 14.71 -22.28
CA SER A 230 -5.46 13.59 -22.92
C SER A 230 -5.94 12.54 -21.90
N SER A 231 -5.14 12.27 -20.86
CA SER A 231 -5.55 11.37 -19.78
C SER A 231 -6.70 11.94 -18.95
N PHE A 232 -6.69 13.23 -18.60
CA PHE A 232 -7.82 13.88 -17.91
C PHE A 232 -9.11 13.79 -18.72
N VAL A 233 -9.06 14.04 -20.04
CA VAL A 233 -10.24 13.92 -20.91
C VAL A 233 -10.78 12.50 -20.95
N HIS A 234 -9.90 11.50 -20.95
CA HIS A 234 -10.31 10.09 -21.00
C HIS A 234 -10.86 9.58 -19.66
N GLU A 235 -10.21 9.93 -18.55
CA GLU A 235 -10.45 9.35 -17.23
C GLU A 235 -11.46 10.17 -16.41
N HIS A 236 -11.53 11.48 -16.64
CA HIS A 236 -12.34 12.44 -15.89
C HIS A 236 -13.14 13.36 -16.82
N ALA A 237 -13.82 12.79 -17.82
CA ALA A 237 -14.57 13.53 -18.82
C ALA A 237 -15.59 14.53 -18.23
N THR A 238 -16.18 14.19 -17.08
CA THR A 238 -17.19 15.01 -16.39
C THR A 238 -16.63 16.02 -15.40
N ALA A 239 -15.32 15.99 -15.10
CA ALA A 239 -14.73 16.93 -14.16
C ALA A 239 -14.74 18.36 -14.75
N ARG A 240 -14.96 19.35 -13.88
CA ARG A 240 -14.97 20.77 -14.27
C ARG A 240 -13.62 21.17 -14.87
N LEU A 241 -12.51 20.78 -14.24
CA LEU A 241 -11.16 20.98 -14.77
C LEU A 241 -11.04 20.49 -16.23
N THR A 242 -11.54 19.29 -16.53
CA THR A 242 -11.49 18.71 -17.87
C THR A 242 -12.25 19.56 -18.89
N SER A 243 -13.40 20.10 -18.50
CA SER A 243 -14.16 21.03 -19.35
C SER A 243 -13.35 22.30 -19.66
N HIS A 244 -12.66 22.86 -18.67
CA HIS A 244 -11.76 24.01 -18.87
C HIS A 244 -10.53 23.65 -19.73
N LEU A 245 -9.96 22.46 -19.57
CA LEU A 245 -8.84 21.99 -20.40
C LEU A 245 -9.26 21.88 -21.88
N VAL A 246 -10.42 21.31 -22.15
CA VAL A 246 -10.97 21.18 -23.51
C VAL A 246 -11.32 22.55 -24.10
N HIS A 247 -11.89 23.44 -23.30
CA HIS A 247 -12.22 24.81 -23.75
C HIS A 247 -10.94 25.58 -24.12
N LYS A 248 -9.88 25.50 -23.31
CA LYS A 248 -8.64 26.26 -23.53
C LYS A 248 -7.74 25.68 -24.62
N PHE A 249 -7.62 24.35 -24.70
CA PHE A 249 -6.64 23.69 -25.57
C PHE A 249 -7.26 22.87 -26.71
N GLY A 250 -8.58 22.82 -26.79
CA GLY A 250 -9.32 21.95 -27.71
C GLY A 250 -9.42 20.51 -27.21
N SER A 251 -10.33 19.74 -27.83
CA SER A 251 -10.42 18.31 -27.57
C SER A 251 -9.20 17.59 -28.17
N PRO A 252 -8.53 16.69 -27.43
CA PRO A 252 -7.42 15.92 -27.97
C PRO A 252 -7.92 15.09 -29.16
N VAL A 253 -7.47 15.46 -30.36
CA VAL A 253 -7.75 14.70 -31.59
C VAL A 253 -7.18 13.29 -31.39
N PRO A 254 -7.95 12.21 -31.61
CA PRO A 254 -7.40 10.87 -31.58
C PRO A 254 -6.23 10.83 -32.56
N ALA A 255 -5.05 10.42 -32.09
CA ALA A 255 -3.93 10.19 -32.98
C ALA A 255 -4.42 9.22 -34.05
N VAL A 256 -4.62 9.72 -35.28
CA VAL A 256 -4.90 8.89 -36.45
C VAL A 256 -3.76 7.90 -36.50
N ARG A 257 -4.04 6.64 -36.11
CA ARG A 257 -3.09 5.55 -36.27
C ARG A 257 -2.84 5.46 -37.76
N THR A 258 -1.72 6.01 -38.22
CA THR A 258 -1.23 5.75 -39.56
C THR A 258 -1.11 4.23 -39.65
N PRO A 259 -1.91 3.55 -40.48
CA PRO A 259 -1.82 2.10 -40.57
C PRO A 259 -0.38 1.77 -40.99
N LEU A 260 0.28 0.92 -40.20
CA LEU A 260 1.58 0.37 -40.55
C LEU A 260 1.40 -0.29 -41.92
N ARG A 261 2.15 0.20 -42.90
CA ARG A 261 2.09 -0.22 -44.31
C ARG A 261 2.37 -1.72 -44.35
N THR A 262 1.33 -2.54 -44.50
CA THR A 262 1.46 -3.98 -44.71
C THR A 262 2.20 -4.20 -46.04
N PRO A 263 3.18 -5.13 -46.11
CA PRO A 263 3.81 -5.47 -47.37
C PRO A 263 2.74 -6.06 -48.30
N THR A 264 2.72 -5.59 -49.54
CA THR A 264 1.82 -6.08 -50.59
C THR A 264 2.13 -7.55 -50.89
N THR A 265 1.28 -8.46 -50.40
CA THR A 265 1.27 -9.85 -50.87
C THR A 265 0.72 -9.87 -52.29
N THR A 266 1.58 -10.23 -53.24
CA THR A 266 1.22 -10.50 -54.63
C THR A 266 0.19 -11.63 -54.70
N ARG A 267 -0.95 -11.31 -55.30
CA ARG A 267 -2.06 -12.17 -55.66
C ARG A 267 -1.63 -13.21 -56.70
N MET A 268 -1.76 -14.50 -56.37
CA MET A 268 -1.91 -15.56 -57.36
C MET A 268 -3.21 -16.32 -57.10
N THR A 269 -4.00 -16.43 -58.17
CA THR A 269 -5.31 -17.10 -58.28
C THR A 269 -5.18 -18.62 -58.35
N PRO A 270 -6.29 -19.36 -58.15
CA PRO A 270 -6.30 -20.71 -57.59
C PRO A 270 -6.29 -21.82 -58.65
N THR A 271 -5.84 -23.01 -58.23
CA THR A 271 -6.14 -24.27 -58.91
C THR A 271 -6.61 -25.29 -57.88
N SER A 272 -7.76 -25.90 -58.17
CA SER A 272 -8.44 -26.96 -57.40
C SER A 272 -7.56 -28.18 -57.15
N ILE A 273 -7.85 -28.92 -56.07
CA ILE A 273 -8.13 -30.38 -56.04
C ILE A 273 -8.38 -30.86 -54.59
N GLU A 274 -9.53 -31.53 -54.43
CA GLU A 274 -9.92 -32.65 -53.53
C GLU A 274 -9.80 -32.62 -51.99
N THR A 275 -10.98 -32.77 -51.37
CA THR A 275 -11.33 -33.35 -50.05
C THR A 275 -10.83 -34.81 -49.86
N PRO A 276 -10.69 -35.35 -48.61
CA PRO A 276 -11.83 -35.98 -47.90
C PRO A 276 -11.69 -35.93 -46.32
N PRO A 277 -12.45 -36.69 -45.48
CA PRO A 277 -13.54 -36.11 -44.68
C PRO A 277 -13.55 -36.48 -43.16
N GLY A 278 -14.39 -35.76 -42.39
CA GLY A 278 -15.24 -36.36 -41.35
C GLY A 278 -14.80 -36.30 -39.88
N ARG A 279 -15.58 -35.59 -39.04
CA ARG A 279 -16.38 -36.20 -37.95
C ARG A 279 -17.26 -35.14 -37.26
N ARG A 280 -18.57 -35.29 -37.43
CA ARG A 280 -19.62 -34.75 -36.55
C ARG A 280 -19.63 -35.58 -35.26
N LEU A 281 -19.76 -34.94 -34.11
CA LEU A 281 -20.43 -35.53 -32.96
C LEU A 281 -21.49 -34.55 -32.44
N HIS A 282 -22.70 -35.09 -32.48
CA HIS A 282 -23.95 -34.65 -31.87
C HIS A 282 -23.84 -34.86 -30.37
N LEU A 283 -24.29 -33.91 -29.54
CA LEU A 283 -24.64 -34.23 -28.15
C LEU A 283 -25.95 -33.54 -27.80
N ASP A 284 -26.96 -34.37 -27.59
CA ASP A 284 -28.30 -34.01 -27.20
C ASP A 284 -28.38 -33.57 -25.74
N VAL A 285 -29.32 -32.67 -25.55
CA VAL A 285 -29.88 -32.19 -24.29
C VAL A 285 -30.51 -33.33 -23.50
N SER A 286 -30.33 -33.33 -22.19
CA SER A 286 -31.21 -34.03 -21.25
C SER A 286 -31.40 -33.21 -19.99
N THR A 287 -32.66 -32.84 -19.77
CA THR A 287 -33.20 -32.15 -18.60
C THR A 287 -33.48 -33.17 -17.49
N ALA A 288 -33.13 -32.87 -16.24
CA ALA A 288 -33.69 -33.52 -15.07
C ALA A 288 -33.78 -32.52 -13.90
N GLU A 289 -35.00 -32.32 -13.42
CA GLU A 289 -35.35 -31.65 -12.18
C GLU A 289 -34.93 -32.49 -10.97
N SER A 290 -34.60 -31.85 -9.83
CA SER A 290 -35.25 -32.11 -8.52
C SER A 290 -34.49 -31.53 -7.31
N THR A 291 -35.24 -30.77 -6.50
CA THR A 291 -35.36 -30.79 -5.03
C THR A 291 -34.17 -30.46 -4.09
N SER A 292 -34.32 -29.30 -3.45
CA SER A 292 -34.18 -28.96 -2.00
C SER A 292 -33.43 -29.89 -1.02
N SER A 293 -32.54 -29.28 -0.21
CA SER A 293 -32.74 -29.04 1.25
C SER A 293 -31.43 -29.06 2.07
N PHE A 294 -31.29 -28.04 2.93
CA PHE A 294 -30.77 -28.02 4.31
C PHE A 294 -29.34 -28.48 4.67
N SER A 295 -28.64 -27.54 5.33
CA SER A 295 -28.02 -27.66 6.67
C SER A 295 -26.53 -27.32 6.78
N SER A 296 -26.31 -26.36 7.68
CA SER A 296 -25.09 -25.96 8.38
C SER A 296 -24.31 -27.13 8.97
N MET A 297 -22.98 -27.00 9.07
CA MET A 297 -22.25 -27.41 10.27
C MET A 297 -20.84 -26.81 10.36
N SER A 298 -20.55 -26.31 11.55
CA SER A 298 -19.27 -25.87 12.09
C SER A 298 -18.39 -27.07 12.49
N SER A 299 -17.07 -26.91 12.51
CA SER A 299 -16.06 -27.54 13.41
C SER A 299 -14.67 -27.29 12.80
N SER A 300 -13.73 -26.58 13.44
CA SER A 300 -12.89 -26.95 14.61
C SER A 300 -11.96 -28.12 14.36
N SER A 301 -10.64 -27.85 14.35
CA SER A 301 -9.49 -28.67 14.79
C SER A 301 -8.25 -27.82 14.44
N ASP A 302 -7.53 -27.23 15.40
CA ASP A 302 -6.51 -27.84 16.25
C ASP A 302 -5.42 -28.56 15.42
N ASP A 303 -4.24 -27.95 15.37
CA ASP A 303 -2.96 -28.68 15.35
C ASP A 303 -1.86 -27.78 15.95
N ASP A 304 -1.49 -28.19 17.16
CA ASP A 304 -0.34 -27.84 17.97
C ASP A 304 0.93 -28.50 17.38
N MET A 305 2.10 -27.86 17.51
CA MET A 305 3.44 -28.49 17.60
C MET A 305 4.55 -27.42 17.49
N GLY A 306 5.34 -27.29 18.57
CA GLY A 306 6.80 -27.44 18.44
C GLY A 306 7.66 -26.18 18.41
N ASP A 307 7.88 -25.63 19.60
CA ASP A 307 9.14 -25.15 20.18
C ASP A 307 10.46 -25.49 19.43
N ASP A 308 11.30 -24.48 19.22
CA ASP A 308 12.75 -24.59 19.51
C ASP A 308 13.40 -23.18 19.56
N GLY A 309 13.77 -22.77 20.76
CA GLY A 309 14.52 -21.54 21.01
C GLY A 309 16.01 -21.66 20.70
N ARG A 310 16.66 -20.52 20.40
CA ARG A 310 18.05 -20.29 20.84
C ARG A 310 18.44 -18.83 20.87
N HIS A 311 18.85 -18.46 22.08
CA HIS A 311 19.62 -17.32 22.55
C HIS A 311 20.70 -16.77 21.61
N HIS A 312 20.90 -15.44 21.67
CA HIS A 312 22.21 -14.86 21.94
C HIS A 312 22.06 -13.49 22.64
N ASP A 313 22.35 -13.49 23.93
CA ASP A 313 22.81 -12.31 24.68
C ASP A 313 24.23 -11.92 24.23
N LEU A 314 24.54 -10.62 24.24
CA LEU A 314 25.54 -10.01 25.15
C LEU A 314 25.92 -8.57 24.72
N LEU A 315 25.38 -7.62 25.49
CA LEU A 315 26.05 -6.52 26.23
C LEU A 315 26.97 -5.49 25.56
N HIS A 316 26.61 -4.23 25.88
CA HIS A 316 27.44 -3.11 26.35
C HIS A 316 28.68 -2.66 25.56
N ARG A 317 28.70 -1.36 25.18
CA ARG A 317 29.51 -0.37 25.93
C ARG A 317 29.10 1.08 25.62
N SER A 318 29.09 1.87 26.69
CA SER A 318 28.78 3.29 26.81
C SER A 318 30.06 4.14 26.87
N ASN A 319 29.96 5.41 26.44
CA ASN A 319 30.74 6.61 26.83
C ASN A 319 32.27 6.62 26.57
N GLN A 320 32.96 7.71 26.19
CA GLN A 320 32.72 9.16 26.17
C GLN A 320 33.85 9.84 25.31
N PRO A 321 33.86 11.18 25.14
CA PRO A 321 34.61 11.95 24.11
C PRO A 321 35.90 12.63 24.61
N ILE A 322 36.36 13.64 23.85
CA ILE A 322 37.34 14.72 24.10
C ILE A 322 38.76 14.48 23.50
N HIS A 323 39.13 15.23 22.43
CA HIS A 323 40.00 16.42 22.50
C HIS A 323 40.31 17.03 21.12
N ASP A 324 40.47 18.34 21.16
CA ASP A 324 40.70 19.34 20.12
C ASP A 324 42.04 19.29 19.37
N ALA A 325 42.09 20.13 18.33
CA ALA A 325 43.21 21.01 17.94
C ALA A 325 44.45 20.35 17.31
N ASP A 326 45.15 20.92 16.33
CA ASP A 326 44.98 22.09 15.49
C ASP A 326 46.03 21.95 14.37
N GLU A 327 45.81 22.70 13.30
CA GLU A 327 46.78 23.41 12.48
C GLU A 327 48.07 22.76 11.91
N SER A 328 48.26 23.07 10.61
CA SER A 328 49.53 23.40 9.94
C SER A 328 50.31 22.31 9.19
N THR A 329 49.99 22.21 7.89
CA THR A 329 50.93 22.03 6.77
C THR A 329 51.64 23.38 6.45
N PRO A 330 52.56 23.50 5.46
CA PRO A 330 53.52 22.58 4.80
C PRO A 330 54.92 23.29 4.76
N PRO A 331 55.80 23.28 3.72
CA PRO A 331 56.02 22.44 2.52
C PRO A 331 57.50 21.94 2.40
N SER A 332 57.88 21.04 1.49
CA SER A 332 58.25 21.37 0.10
C SER A 332 58.90 20.14 -0.60
N SER A 333 58.60 20.00 -1.90
CA SER A 333 59.47 19.67 -3.06
C SER A 333 60.87 19.09 -2.81
N SER A 334 61.47 18.19 -3.58
CA SER A 334 61.21 17.57 -4.88
C SER A 334 62.37 16.61 -5.19
N LEU A 335 62.13 15.60 -6.04
CA LEU A 335 63.03 15.02 -7.06
C LEU A 335 64.46 14.61 -6.65
N VAL A 336 64.78 13.33 -6.89
CA VAL A 336 65.83 12.86 -7.83
C VAL A 336 66.02 11.36 -7.64
N ALA A 337 65.76 10.58 -8.70
CA ALA A 337 66.29 9.23 -8.88
C ALA A 337 67.65 9.33 -9.60
N PRO A 338 68.54 8.32 -9.48
CA PRO A 338 68.73 7.50 -10.68
C PRO A 338 69.00 6.00 -10.46
N LEU A 339 68.77 5.32 -11.58
CA LEU A 339 68.97 3.94 -12.05
C LEU A 339 70.18 3.09 -11.58
N LEU A 340 69.89 1.76 -11.61
CA LEU A 340 70.66 0.60 -12.13
C LEU A 340 71.85 0.01 -11.35
N THR A 341 71.71 -1.25 -10.90
CA THR A 341 72.26 -2.53 -11.45
C THR A 341 72.29 -3.59 -10.32
N HIS A 342 71.48 -4.65 -10.36
CA HIS A 342 71.86 -6.02 -10.79
C HIS A 342 73.20 -6.52 -10.21
N ASP A 343 73.16 -7.32 -9.14
CA ASP A 343 73.69 -8.69 -9.19
C ASP A 343 73.11 -9.55 -8.05
N GLN A 344 72.93 -10.84 -8.36
CA GLN A 344 72.39 -11.86 -7.47
C GLN A 344 73.50 -12.40 -6.55
N ASP A 345 73.25 -12.46 -5.25
CA ASP A 345 73.95 -13.39 -4.37
C ASP A 345 72.96 -13.99 -3.37
N GLU A 346 72.95 -15.32 -3.35
CA GLU A 346 72.08 -16.19 -2.56
C GLU A 346 72.33 -16.01 -1.06
N ILE A 347 71.29 -15.66 -0.30
CA ILE A 347 71.32 -15.65 1.18
C ILE A 347 70.59 -16.91 1.68
N PRO A 348 71.20 -17.74 2.54
CA PRO A 348 70.58 -18.96 3.05
C PRO A 348 69.40 -18.61 3.96
N LEU A 349 68.19 -19.03 3.59
CA LEU A 349 66.99 -18.85 4.41
C LEU A 349 67.13 -19.61 5.73
N SER A 350 67.27 -18.85 6.81
CA SER A 350 67.16 -19.29 8.20
C SER A 350 65.86 -20.09 8.43
N ASN A 351 65.92 -21.12 9.29
CA ASN A 351 64.79 -21.95 9.72
C ASN A 351 63.59 -21.15 10.26
N SER A 352 63.77 -19.88 10.60
CA SER A 352 62.69 -18.95 11.02
C SER A 352 61.75 -18.55 9.87
N THR A 353 62.26 -18.37 8.65
CA THR A 353 61.42 -18.00 7.49
C THR A 353 60.49 -19.15 7.05
N TYR A 354 60.92 -20.41 7.20
CA TYR A 354 60.09 -21.58 6.88
C TYR A 354 58.90 -21.75 7.85
N SER A 355 59.04 -21.38 9.12
CA SER A 355 57.92 -21.49 10.08
C SER A 355 56.87 -20.41 9.85
N VAL A 356 57.28 -19.19 9.50
CA VAL A 356 56.36 -18.09 9.17
C VAL A 356 55.63 -18.41 7.87
N LEU A 357 56.33 -18.90 6.83
CA LEU A 357 55.69 -19.28 5.57
C LEU A 357 54.65 -20.39 5.77
N ARG A 358 54.97 -21.41 6.59
CA ARG A 358 54.05 -22.51 6.89
C ARG A 358 52.82 -22.05 7.69
N SER A 359 53.00 -21.10 8.61
CA SER A 359 51.90 -20.50 9.36
C SER A 359 50.98 -19.70 8.44
N VAL A 360 51.54 -18.85 7.58
CA VAL A 360 50.76 -18.03 6.64
C VAL A 360 50.02 -18.90 5.63
N VAL A 361 50.68 -19.93 5.06
CA VAL A 361 50.03 -20.88 4.15
C VAL A 361 48.93 -21.67 4.86
N GLY A 362 49.15 -22.10 6.12
CA GLY A 362 48.12 -22.77 6.90
C GLY A 362 46.89 -21.91 7.16
N THR A 363 47.09 -20.62 7.48
CA THR A 363 46.01 -19.66 7.65
C THR A 363 45.25 -19.44 6.34
N VAL A 364 45.95 -19.22 5.22
CA VAL A 364 45.32 -19.02 3.91
C VAL A 364 44.51 -20.24 3.47
N VAL A 365 45.04 -21.45 3.66
CA VAL A 365 44.31 -22.69 3.35
C VAL A 365 43.06 -22.83 4.21
N SER A 366 43.13 -22.49 5.51
CA SER A 366 41.95 -22.51 6.39
C SER A 366 40.88 -21.49 5.99
N TRP A 367 41.28 -20.33 5.50
CA TRP A 367 40.33 -19.32 5.00
C TRP A 367 39.67 -19.76 3.69
N LEU A 368 40.42 -20.38 2.79
CA LEU A 368 39.89 -20.88 1.51
C LEU A 368 38.93 -22.06 1.72
N THR A 369 39.21 -22.96 2.65
CA THR A 369 38.29 -24.06 2.98
C THR A 369 37.01 -23.53 3.62
N PHE A 370 37.11 -22.56 4.54
CA PHE A 370 35.95 -21.92 5.14
C PHE A 370 35.08 -21.18 4.10
N ALA A 371 35.71 -20.43 3.18
CA ALA A 371 35.01 -19.76 2.09
C ALA A 371 34.31 -20.76 1.14
N SER A 372 34.95 -21.89 0.84
CA SER A 372 34.34 -22.95 0.02
C SER A 372 33.14 -23.59 0.70
N VAL A 373 33.16 -23.78 2.03
CA VAL A 373 32.02 -24.31 2.80
C VAL A 373 30.88 -23.30 2.83
N LEU A 374 31.16 -22.01 3.03
CA LEU A 374 30.14 -20.96 2.98
C LEU A 374 29.50 -20.84 1.60
N PHE A 375 30.30 -20.94 0.54
CA PHE A 375 29.78 -20.93 -0.83
C PHE A 375 28.89 -22.14 -1.10
N ALA A 376 29.29 -23.34 -0.66
CA ALA A 376 28.45 -24.54 -0.78
C ALA A 376 27.12 -24.37 -0.02
N LEU A 377 27.16 -23.87 1.23
CA LEU A 377 25.95 -23.60 2.02
C LEU A 377 25.05 -22.54 1.36
N TYR A 378 25.63 -21.49 0.77
CA TYR A 378 24.89 -20.47 0.04
C TYR A 378 24.21 -21.05 -1.22
N THR A 379 24.91 -21.89 -1.99
CA THR A 379 24.32 -22.53 -3.18
C THR A 379 23.20 -23.51 -2.84
N VAL A 380 23.34 -24.30 -1.77
CA VAL A 380 22.30 -25.24 -1.32
C VAL A 380 21.07 -24.51 -0.78
N THR A 381 21.27 -23.45 0.01
CA THR A 381 20.15 -22.63 0.51
C THR A 381 19.49 -21.80 -0.60
N GLY A 382 20.25 -21.38 -1.62
CA GLY A 382 19.73 -20.73 -2.82
C GLY A 382 18.83 -21.65 -3.65
N ALA A 383 19.30 -22.87 -3.94
CA ALA A 383 18.53 -23.86 -4.69
C ALA A 383 17.25 -24.31 -3.96
N ALA A 384 17.31 -24.45 -2.63
CA ALA A 384 16.13 -24.77 -1.82
C ALA A 384 15.08 -23.63 -1.85
N LYS A 385 15.53 -22.36 -1.87
CA LYS A 385 14.63 -21.20 -1.99
C LYS A 385 14.01 -21.09 -3.38
N GLU A 386 14.76 -21.43 -4.43
CA GLU A 386 14.28 -21.38 -5.81
C GLU A 386 13.17 -22.43 -6.05
N GLY A 387 13.35 -23.67 -5.58
CA GLY A 387 12.31 -24.71 -5.67
C GLY A 387 11.06 -24.38 -4.84
N ALA A 388 11.21 -23.80 -3.65
CA ALA A 388 10.06 -23.34 -2.85
C ALA A 388 9.32 -22.17 -3.51
N MET A 389 10.05 -21.28 -4.19
CA MET A 389 9.46 -20.15 -4.92
C MET A 389 8.70 -20.61 -6.17
N GLU A 390 9.21 -21.61 -6.91
CA GLU A 390 8.50 -22.19 -8.06
C GLU A 390 7.21 -22.90 -7.63
N ALA A 391 7.24 -23.67 -6.54
CA ALA A 391 6.05 -24.31 -5.99
C ALA A 391 5.00 -23.28 -5.53
N ALA A 392 5.43 -22.22 -4.83
CA ALA A 392 4.55 -21.13 -4.43
C ALA A 392 3.98 -20.34 -5.62
N MET A 393 4.76 -20.17 -6.70
CA MET A 393 4.30 -19.50 -7.91
C MET A 393 3.28 -20.36 -8.67
N ALA A 394 3.46 -21.68 -8.71
CA ALA A 394 2.50 -22.60 -9.32
C ALA A 394 1.16 -22.61 -8.56
N ASP A 395 1.19 -22.62 -7.22
CA ASP A 395 0.00 -22.54 -6.38
C ASP A 395 -0.72 -21.19 -6.53
N LEU A 396 0.04 -20.10 -6.59
CA LEU A 396 -0.51 -18.76 -6.86
C LEU A 396 -1.18 -18.69 -8.24
N MET A 397 -0.58 -19.27 -9.28
CA MET A 397 -1.19 -19.30 -10.62
C MET A 397 -2.48 -20.13 -10.66
N ALA A 398 -2.52 -21.27 -9.95
CA ALA A 398 -3.72 -22.09 -9.82
C ALA A 398 -4.84 -21.33 -9.08
N SER A 399 -4.50 -20.63 -7.99
CA SER A 399 -5.43 -19.80 -7.23
C SER A 399 -6.01 -18.65 -8.06
N VAL A 400 -5.17 -17.95 -8.82
CA VAL A 400 -5.60 -16.86 -9.71
C VAL A 400 -6.49 -17.37 -10.85
N ALA A 401 -6.19 -18.56 -11.40
CA ALA A 401 -7.04 -19.18 -12.42
C ALA A 401 -8.43 -19.55 -11.88
N ALA A 402 -8.49 -20.10 -10.66
CA ALA A 402 -9.75 -20.40 -9.98
C ALA A 402 -10.58 -19.13 -9.72
N GLN A 403 -9.96 -18.07 -9.18
CA GLN A 403 -10.62 -16.78 -8.97
C GLN A 403 -11.15 -16.17 -10.28
N ARG A 404 -10.41 -16.31 -11.38
CA ARG A 404 -10.84 -15.82 -12.68
C ARG A 404 -12.08 -16.56 -13.20
N LEU A 405 -12.13 -17.87 -12.99
CA LEU A 405 -13.26 -18.71 -13.37
C LEU A 405 -14.51 -18.35 -12.57
N ASP A 406 -14.37 -18.14 -11.26
CA ASP A 406 -15.47 -17.74 -10.38
C ASP A 406 -15.98 -16.33 -10.70
N ALA A 407 -15.07 -15.40 -10.99
CA ALA A 407 -15.43 -14.06 -11.45
C ALA A 407 -16.20 -14.12 -12.79
N GLN A 408 -15.81 -15.00 -13.72
CA GLN A 408 -16.52 -15.18 -14.99
C GLN A 408 -17.92 -15.77 -14.78
N ARG A 409 -18.09 -16.73 -13.87
CA ARG A 409 -19.41 -17.27 -13.49
C ARG A 409 -20.30 -16.21 -12.86
N ALA A 410 -19.77 -15.42 -11.93
CA ALA A 410 -20.49 -14.32 -11.30
C ALA A 410 -20.90 -13.24 -12.32
N MET A 411 -20.06 -12.93 -13.31
CA MET A 411 -20.45 -12.02 -14.39
C MET A 411 -21.51 -12.62 -15.32
N ALA A 412 -21.53 -13.94 -15.52
CA ALA A 412 -22.56 -14.60 -16.32
C ALA A 412 -23.92 -14.54 -15.61
N THR A 413 -23.96 -14.86 -14.32
CA THR A 413 -25.20 -14.78 -13.53
C THR A 413 -25.75 -13.36 -13.46
N LEU A 414 -24.89 -12.34 -13.32
CA LEU A 414 -25.31 -10.93 -13.37
C LEU A 414 -25.88 -10.52 -14.73
N ARG A 415 -25.34 -11.06 -15.84
CA ARG A 415 -25.89 -10.78 -17.18
C ARG A 415 -27.27 -11.42 -17.35
N GLU A 416 -27.44 -12.65 -16.87
CA GLU A 416 -28.73 -13.34 -16.90
C GLU A 416 -29.77 -12.63 -16.04
N SER A 417 -29.41 -12.20 -14.83
CA SER A 417 -30.31 -11.44 -13.95
C SER A 417 -30.67 -10.08 -14.55
N SER A 418 -29.71 -9.39 -15.17
CA SER A 418 -29.97 -8.13 -15.88
C SER A 418 -30.89 -8.32 -17.09
N ALA A 419 -30.70 -9.40 -17.86
CA ALA A 419 -31.57 -9.73 -18.99
C ALA A 419 -33.00 -10.06 -18.53
N ALA A 420 -33.15 -10.82 -17.43
CA ALA A 420 -34.45 -11.14 -16.84
C ALA A 420 -35.17 -9.89 -16.33
N TRP A 421 -34.47 -9.00 -15.62
CA TRP A 421 -35.02 -7.74 -15.12
C TRP A 421 -35.46 -6.82 -16.28
N ASN A 422 -34.64 -6.68 -17.32
CA ASN A 422 -34.98 -5.90 -18.52
C ASN A 422 -36.19 -6.46 -19.26
N LYS A 423 -36.41 -7.78 -19.23
CA LYS A 423 -37.59 -8.42 -19.81
C LYS A 423 -38.83 -8.12 -18.95
N SER A 424 -38.74 -8.34 -17.63
CA SER A 424 -39.84 -8.02 -16.70
C SER A 424 -40.30 -6.57 -16.83
N MET A 425 -39.36 -5.62 -16.90
CA MET A 425 -39.69 -4.21 -17.03
C MET A 425 -40.41 -3.89 -18.35
N ARG A 426 -40.09 -4.59 -19.45
CA ARG A 426 -40.83 -4.44 -20.72
C ARG A 426 -42.24 -4.99 -20.60
N ASP A 427 -42.39 -6.17 -20.00
CA ASP A 427 -43.68 -6.82 -19.83
C ASP A 427 -44.60 -5.96 -18.93
N ASP A 428 -44.09 -5.40 -17.84
CA ASP A 428 -44.82 -4.48 -16.96
C ASP A 428 -45.23 -3.19 -17.67
N MET A 429 -44.33 -2.62 -18.49
CA MET A 429 -44.61 -1.42 -19.27
C MET A 429 -45.73 -1.66 -20.30
N ASP A 430 -45.76 -2.83 -20.93
CA ASP A 430 -46.77 -3.17 -21.92
C ASP A 430 -48.12 -3.51 -21.26
N ALA A 431 -48.12 -4.14 -20.08
CA ALA A 431 -49.32 -4.31 -19.26
C ALA A 431 -49.91 -2.97 -18.83
N PHE A 432 -49.07 -2.05 -18.36
CA PHE A 432 -49.49 -0.69 -17.98
C PHE A 432 -50.09 0.07 -19.17
N LYS A 433 -49.48 0.00 -20.36
CA LYS A 433 -50.04 0.62 -21.58
C LYS A 433 -51.41 0.04 -21.93
N ALA A 434 -51.58 -1.28 -21.80
CA ALA A 434 -52.86 -1.93 -22.10
C ALA A 434 -53.97 -1.48 -21.15
N GLU A 435 -53.67 -1.35 -19.85
CA GLU A 435 -54.60 -0.84 -18.84
C GLU A 435 -54.91 0.66 -19.06
N PHE A 436 -53.90 1.45 -19.38
CA PHE A 436 -54.08 2.87 -19.68
C PHE A 436 -54.97 3.09 -20.92
N LEU A 437 -54.75 2.30 -21.98
CA LEU A 437 -55.57 2.37 -23.19
C LEU A 437 -57.01 1.89 -22.95
N SER A 438 -57.22 0.90 -22.07
CA SER A 438 -58.58 0.45 -21.75
C SER A 438 -59.36 1.49 -20.94
N MET A 439 -58.72 2.20 -20.01
CA MET A 439 -59.32 3.33 -19.30
C MET A 439 -59.73 4.46 -20.26
N LEU A 440 -58.87 4.82 -21.21
CA LEU A 440 -59.17 5.87 -22.19
C LEU A 440 -60.35 5.53 -23.11
N VAL A 441 -60.57 4.25 -23.42
CA VAL A 441 -61.72 3.80 -24.23
C VAL A 441 -63.02 3.86 -23.45
N VAL A 442 -62.99 3.60 -22.14
CA VAL A 442 -64.17 3.70 -21.26
C VAL A 442 -64.61 5.16 -21.04
N ASP A 443 -63.66 6.11 -21.01
CA ASP A 443 -63.96 7.54 -20.87
C ASP A 443 -64.51 8.21 -22.15
N MET A 444 -64.49 7.52 -23.30
CA MET A 444 -65.00 8.02 -24.58
C MET A 444 -66.32 7.38 -25.05
N SER A 445 -66.94 6.50 -24.24
CA SER A 445 -68.27 5.93 -24.46
C SER A 445 -69.25 6.46 -23.43
#